data_AF-A0A821RFY9-F1
#
_entry.id   AF-A0A821RFY9-F1
#
_cell.length_a   1.000
_cell.length_b   1.000
_cell.length_c   1.000
_cell.angle_alpha   90.00
_cell.angle_beta   90.00
_cell.angle_gamma   90.00
#
_symmetry.space_group_name_H-M   'P 1'
#
loop_
_entity.id
_entity.type
_entity.pdbx_description
1 polymer ?
#
loop_
_entity_poly.entity_id
_entity_poly.type
_entity_poly.pdbx_seq_one_letter_code
_entity_poly.pdbx_strand_id
1 'polypeptide(L)'
;MLKRFCLQILPSIHDKTQWLDLDSSSIKHVLRVANYSNLDSLGLYNIDEESAQCLFTDETLSSIFKNQITTLFFTIYNNSDDNYEGKILSMANICDKIFTVFTGLTTFVLYESSYINCVRLNFDDPLFPNFCSSTLLKLIISVHSFDDCLYLLDGRFDQLHTFHVDLANTWCPDEIKNQ
;
A
#
# COMPACT_ATOMS: atom_id res chain seq x y z
N MET A 1 14.44 -18.62 15.95
CA MET A 1 14.61 -17.27 16.54
C MET A 1 13.38 -16.40 16.28
N LEU A 2 12.94 -16.26 15.02
CA LEU A 2 11.74 -15.51 14.61
C LEU A 2 10.45 -15.86 15.40
N LYS A 3 10.14 -17.15 15.55
CA LYS A 3 8.96 -17.61 16.30
C LYS A 3 8.94 -17.15 17.77
N ARG A 4 10.12 -17.06 18.41
CA ARG A 4 10.26 -16.57 19.80
C ARG A 4 10.04 -15.06 19.87
N PHE A 5 10.54 -14.32 18.87
CA PHE A 5 10.34 -12.88 18.77
C PHE A 5 8.85 -12.54 18.56
N CYS A 6 8.19 -13.15 17.58
CA CYS A 6 6.78 -12.91 17.27
C CYS A 6 5.82 -13.30 18.40
N LEU A 7 6.07 -14.41 19.09
CA LEU A 7 5.12 -14.95 20.08
C LEU A 7 5.36 -14.49 21.52
N GLN A 8 6.59 -14.10 21.87
CA GLN A 8 6.95 -13.80 23.28
C GLN A 8 7.39 -12.35 23.48
N ILE A 9 8.12 -11.79 22.52
CA ILE A 9 8.74 -10.48 22.67
C ILE A 9 7.79 -9.38 22.16
N LEU A 10 7.22 -9.52 20.96
CA LEU A 10 6.33 -8.51 20.39
C LEU A 10 5.10 -8.19 21.27
N PRO A 11 4.38 -9.18 21.82
CA PRO A 11 3.21 -8.92 22.65
C PRO A 11 3.53 -8.30 24.02
N SER A 12 4.76 -8.46 24.53
CA SER A 12 5.14 -7.98 25.87
C SER A 12 5.65 -6.55 25.91
N ILE A 13 5.97 -5.96 24.75
CA ILE A 13 6.54 -4.60 24.67
C ILE A 13 5.45 -3.52 24.49
N HIS A 14 4.28 -3.86 23.91
CA HIS A 14 3.31 -2.84 23.49
C HIS A 14 1.86 -3.26 23.74
N ASP A 15 1.28 -2.64 24.76
CA ASP A 15 -0.08 -2.85 25.27
C ASP A 15 -1.10 -1.82 24.76
N LYS A 16 -0.71 -0.88 23.87
CA LYS A 16 -1.64 0.15 23.37
C LYS A 16 -1.74 0.33 21.87
N THR A 17 -0.69 0.05 21.12
CA THR A 17 -0.68 0.08 19.65
C THR A 17 0.55 -0.71 19.23
N GLN A 18 0.39 -1.77 18.46
CA GLN A 18 1.53 -2.46 17.86
C GLN A 18 1.72 -1.92 16.45
N TRP A 19 2.96 -1.58 16.11
CA TRP A 19 3.37 -1.32 14.73
C TRP A 19 4.34 -2.42 14.37
N LEU A 20 3.99 -3.19 13.34
CA LEU A 20 4.86 -4.18 12.76
C LEU A 20 5.48 -3.63 11.47
N ASP A 21 6.81 -3.57 11.45
CA ASP A 21 7.65 -3.16 10.32
C ASP A 21 8.40 -4.40 9.82
N LEU A 22 8.20 -4.77 8.55
CA LEU A 22 8.67 -6.04 7.98
C LEU A 22 9.26 -5.87 6.59
N ASP A 23 10.36 -6.58 6.35
CA ASP A 23 10.93 -6.81 5.01
C ASP A 23 10.19 -7.93 4.25
N SER A 24 10.20 -7.86 2.91
CA SER A 24 9.44 -8.72 2.01
C SER A 24 9.64 -10.23 2.25
N SER A 25 10.83 -10.65 2.67
CA SER A 25 11.21 -12.06 2.77
C SER A 25 10.48 -12.82 3.90
N SER A 26 10.04 -12.11 4.95
CA SER A 26 9.49 -12.70 6.17
C SER A 26 8.01 -12.39 6.40
N ILE A 27 7.40 -11.48 5.61
CA ILE A 27 6.06 -10.94 5.87
C ILE A 27 4.98 -12.00 5.97
N LYS A 28 4.88 -12.90 4.99
CA LYS A 28 3.85 -13.95 4.98
C LYS A 28 3.93 -14.85 6.22
N HIS A 29 5.13 -15.23 6.63
CA HIS A 29 5.30 -16.11 7.78
C HIS A 29 4.97 -15.38 9.09
N VAL A 30 5.44 -14.14 9.24
CA VAL A 30 5.23 -13.35 10.45
C VAL A 30 3.75 -13.00 10.64
N LEU A 31 3.04 -12.63 9.58
CA LEU A 31 1.62 -12.28 9.64
C LEU A 31 0.73 -13.50 9.92
N ARG A 32 1.13 -14.71 9.53
CA ARG A 32 0.32 -15.93 9.73
C ARG A 32 0.55 -16.63 11.07
N VAL A 33 1.73 -16.49 11.67
CA VAL A 33 2.15 -17.35 12.80
C VAL A 33 1.76 -16.80 14.17
N ALA A 34 1.53 -15.51 14.28
CA ALA A 34 1.25 -14.87 15.56
C ALA A 34 -0.15 -14.22 15.55
N ASN A 35 -0.81 -14.33 16.70
CA ASN A 35 -2.07 -13.67 16.95
C ASN A 35 -1.78 -12.29 17.52
N TYR A 36 -2.04 -11.25 16.73
CA TYR A 36 -1.75 -9.87 17.10
C TYR A 36 -3.04 -9.12 17.45
N SER A 37 -3.75 -9.53 18.50
CA SER A 37 -5.10 -9.00 18.79
C SER A 37 -5.19 -7.48 18.98
N ASN A 38 -4.05 -6.81 19.25
CA ASN A 38 -3.96 -5.37 19.49
C ASN A 38 -3.21 -4.63 18.36
N LEU A 39 -2.91 -5.29 17.25
CA LEU A 39 -2.28 -4.67 16.08
C LEU A 39 -3.35 -3.97 15.25
N ASP A 40 -3.42 -2.65 15.34
CA ASP A 40 -4.34 -1.82 14.55
C ASP A 40 -3.67 -1.15 13.35
N SER A 41 -2.34 -1.22 13.29
CA SER A 41 -1.50 -0.49 12.35
C SER A 41 -0.41 -1.39 11.79
N LEU A 42 -0.22 -1.37 10.47
CA LEU A 42 0.76 -2.21 9.78
C LEU A 42 1.65 -1.37 8.86
N GLY A 43 2.97 -1.59 8.94
CA GLY A 43 3.96 -1.03 8.02
C GLY A 43 4.60 -2.11 7.19
N LEU A 44 4.47 -1.99 5.87
CA LEU A 44 5.00 -2.91 4.90
C LEU A 44 5.93 -2.13 3.98
N TYR A 45 7.23 -2.35 4.12
CA TYR A 45 8.23 -1.54 3.44
C TYR A 45 9.03 -2.30 2.41
N ASN A 46 9.33 -1.63 1.30
CA ASN A 46 10.15 -2.17 0.23
C ASN A 46 9.64 -3.56 -0.17
N ILE A 47 8.35 -3.66 -0.46
CA ILE A 47 7.77 -4.87 -1.02
C ILE A 47 7.87 -4.77 -2.54
N ASP A 48 8.35 -5.81 -3.22
CA ASP A 48 8.25 -5.86 -4.67
C ASP A 48 6.82 -6.21 -5.12
N GLU A 49 6.47 -5.81 -6.34
CA GLU A 49 5.14 -6.00 -6.91
C GLU A 49 4.63 -7.46 -6.85
N GLU A 50 5.48 -8.43 -7.18
CA GLU A 50 5.12 -9.85 -7.16
C GLU A 50 4.81 -10.32 -5.73
N SER A 51 5.67 -9.95 -4.78
CA SER A 51 5.45 -10.21 -3.35
C SER A 51 4.16 -9.56 -2.84
N ALA A 52 3.85 -8.33 -3.28
CA ALA A 52 2.62 -7.63 -2.91
C ALA A 52 1.37 -8.36 -3.41
N GLN A 53 1.35 -8.72 -4.71
CA GLN A 53 0.25 -9.50 -5.30
C GLN A 53 0.08 -10.82 -4.55
N CYS A 54 1.19 -11.54 -4.33
CA CYS A 54 1.20 -12.79 -3.59
C CYS A 54 0.69 -12.62 -2.15
N LEU A 55 0.97 -11.49 -1.52
CA LEU A 55 0.57 -11.21 -0.14
C LEU A 55 -0.93 -10.98 -0.03
N PHE A 56 -1.49 -10.08 -0.84
CA PHE A 56 -2.90 -9.67 -0.70
C PHE A 56 -3.90 -10.55 -1.43
N THR A 57 -3.44 -11.54 -2.20
CA THR A 57 -4.29 -12.64 -2.71
C THR A 57 -4.52 -13.74 -1.69
N ASP A 58 -3.81 -13.71 -0.56
CA ASP A 58 -3.94 -14.69 0.51
C ASP A 58 -5.15 -14.41 1.40
N GLU A 59 -6.22 -15.20 1.23
CA GLU A 59 -7.46 -15.08 2.02
C GLU A 59 -7.23 -15.22 3.54
N THR A 60 -6.13 -15.85 3.96
CA THR A 60 -5.82 -15.98 5.40
C THR A 60 -5.51 -14.65 6.06
N LEU A 61 -4.98 -13.66 5.31
CA LEU A 61 -4.78 -12.32 5.87
C LEU A 61 -6.11 -11.64 6.15
N SER A 62 -7.09 -11.80 5.26
CA SER A 62 -8.42 -11.23 5.47
C SER A 62 -9.08 -11.84 6.71
N SER A 63 -9.00 -13.16 6.90
CA SER A 63 -9.62 -13.80 8.08
C SER A 63 -8.99 -13.36 9.41
N ILE A 64 -7.71 -12.96 9.40
CA ILE A 64 -7.00 -12.48 10.60
C ILE A 64 -7.23 -10.97 10.82
N PHE A 65 -7.10 -10.15 9.78
CA PHE A 65 -6.90 -8.70 9.92
C PHE A 65 -8.04 -7.82 9.40
N LYS A 66 -9.08 -8.38 8.79
CA LYS A 66 -10.06 -7.63 8.00
C LYS A 66 -10.65 -6.38 8.63
N ASN A 67 -11.02 -6.45 9.90
CA ASN A 67 -11.53 -5.32 10.66
C ASN A 67 -10.56 -4.83 11.75
N GLN A 68 -9.38 -5.44 11.80
CA GLN A 68 -8.40 -5.17 12.85
C GLN A 68 -7.46 -4.03 12.45
N ILE A 69 -6.98 -4.06 11.20
CA ILE A 69 -6.06 -3.04 10.69
C ILE A 69 -6.86 -1.84 10.20
N THR A 70 -6.66 -0.71 10.88
CA THR A 70 -7.28 0.57 10.56
C THR A 70 -6.31 1.54 9.90
N THR A 71 -5.00 1.28 10.02
CA THR A 71 -3.93 2.08 9.41
C THR A 71 -2.93 1.18 8.68
N LEU A 72 -2.66 1.48 7.41
CA LEU A 72 -1.67 0.77 6.60
C LEU A 72 -0.69 1.75 5.98
N PHE A 73 0.59 1.53 6.25
CA PHE A 73 1.71 2.13 5.52
C PHE A 73 2.25 1.08 4.56
N PHE A 74 2.21 1.37 3.28
CA PHE A 74 2.64 0.44 2.25
C PHE A 74 3.60 1.16 1.31
N THR A 75 4.82 0.64 1.22
CA THR A 75 5.79 1.09 0.24
C THR A 75 6.19 -0.06 -0.67
N ILE A 76 6.09 0.21 -1.97
CA ILE A 76 6.34 -0.77 -3.02
C ILE A 76 7.52 -0.29 -3.85
N TYR A 77 8.47 -1.18 -4.16
CA TYR A 77 9.50 -0.90 -5.16
C TYR A 77 9.24 -1.72 -6.41
N ASN A 78 9.51 -1.11 -7.56
CA ASN A 78 9.47 -1.79 -8.84
C ASN A 78 10.91 -2.05 -9.30
N ASN A 79 11.26 -3.34 -9.43
CA ASN A 79 12.62 -3.78 -9.78
C ASN A 79 12.84 -4.02 -11.28
N SER A 80 11.90 -3.65 -12.17
CA SER A 80 11.96 -4.03 -13.59
C SER A 80 12.18 -2.85 -14.55
N ASP A 81 13.14 -3.03 -15.47
CA ASP A 81 13.49 -2.11 -16.56
C ASP A 81 12.46 -2.08 -17.72
N ASP A 82 11.44 -2.94 -17.73
CA ASP A 82 10.58 -3.12 -18.91
C ASP A 82 9.08 -2.85 -18.66
N ASN A 83 8.49 -2.15 -19.63
CA ASN A 83 7.08 -1.89 -19.95
C ASN A 83 6.18 -1.22 -18.88
N TYR A 84 5.79 0.04 -19.15
CA TYR A 84 5.05 0.90 -18.22
C TYR A 84 3.56 0.57 -18.07
N GLU A 85 2.86 0.17 -19.13
CA GLU A 85 1.39 -0.05 -19.09
C GLU A 85 1.00 -1.24 -18.20
N GLY A 86 1.77 -2.33 -18.20
CA GLY A 86 1.48 -3.49 -17.35
C GLY A 86 1.57 -3.19 -15.84
N LYS A 87 2.37 -2.20 -15.45
CA LYS A 87 2.62 -1.83 -14.05
C LYS A 87 1.46 -1.08 -13.41
N ILE A 88 0.80 -0.24 -14.20
CA ILE A 88 -0.41 0.51 -13.78
C ILE A 88 -1.50 -0.44 -13.31
N LEU A 89 -1.83 -1.42 -14.16
CA LEU A 89 -2.90 -2.37 -13.89
C LEU A 89 -2.61 -3.19 -12.63
N SER A 90 -1.33 -3.51 -12.41
CA SER A 90 -0.88 -4.22 -11.23
C SER A 90 -1.08 -3.45 -9.93
N MET A 91 -0.73 -2.16 -9.89
CA MET A 91 -0.90 -1.37 -8.67
C MET A 91 -2.37 -1.22 -8.28
N ALA A 92 -3.24 -0.97 -9.26
CA ALA A 92 -4.68 -0.88 -9.05
C ALA A 92 -5.24 -2.19 -8.47
N ASN A 93 -4.78 -3.34 -9.01
CA ASN A 93 -5.13 -4.66 -8.49
C ASN A 93 -4.61 -4.86 -7.05
N ILE A 94 -3.38 -4.45 -6.75
CA ILE A 94 -2.84 -4.53 -5.38
C ILE A 94 -3.69 -3.69 -4.42
N CYS A 95 -4.06 -2.47 -4.81
CA CYS A 95 -4.92 -1.60 -3.99
C CYS A 95 -6.32 -2.21 -3.78
N ASP A 96 -6.95 -2.75 -4.84
CA ASP A 96 -8.21 -3.49 -4.73
C ASP A 96 -8.13 -4.63 -3.71
N LYS A 97 -7.05 -5.41 -3.78
CA LYS A 97 -6.82 -6.51 -2.82
C LYS A 97 -6.55 -6.01 -1.42
N ILE A 98 -5.82 -4.90 -1.24
CA ILE A 98 -5.61 -4.27 0.07
C ILE A 98 -6.96 -3.90 0.70
N PHE A 99 -7.84 -3.20 -0.03
CA PHE A 99 -9.15 -2.81 0.51
C PHE A 99 -10.09 -4.00 0.73
N THR A 100 -9.95 -5.06 -0.07
CA THR A 100 -10.66 -6.33 0.16
C THR A 100 -10.17 -7.03 1.42
N VAL A 101 -8.86 -7.04 1.66
CA VAL A 101 -8.23 -7.66 2.83
C VAL A 101 -8.57 -6.88 4.08
N PHE A 102 -8.45 -5.55 4.08
CA PHE A 102 -8.64 -4.66 5.24
C PHE A 102 -9.88 -3.77 5.07
N THR A 103 -11.07 -4.35 5.21
CA THR A 103 -12.32 -3.57 5.06
C THR A 103 -12.52 -2.49 6.11
N GLY A 104 -11.83 -2.59 7.27
CA GLY A 104 -11.82 -1.57 8.32
C GLY A 104 -10.79 -0.45 8.13
N LEU A 105 -10.10 -0.38 6.99
CA LEU A 105 -9.00 0.54 6.77
C LEU A 105 -9.49 2.00 6.70
N THR A 106 -9.08 2.82 7.67
CA THR A 106 -9.44 4.25 7.76
C THR A 106 -8.32 5.16 7.27
N THR A 107 -7.07 4.72 7.38
CA THR A 107 -5.89 5.46 6.93
C THR A 107 -5.04 4.57 6.03
N PHE A 108 -4.80 5.04 4.80
CA PHE A 108 -3.91 4.37 3.85
C PHE A 108 -2.81 5.33 3.41
N VAL A 109 -1.58 4.87 3.51
CA VAL A 109 -0.39 5.59 3.09
C VAL A 109 0.35 4.73 2.07
N LEU A 110 0.43 5.22 0.83
CA LEU A 110 1.02 4.53 -0.31
C LEU A 110 2.18 5.34 -0.87
N TYR A 111 3.39 4.78 -0.83
CA TYR A 111 4.57 5.35 -1.49
C TYR A 111 5.19 4.35 -2.47
N GLU A 112 5.70 4.83 -3.58
CA GLU A 112 6.66 4.07 -4.38
C GLU A 112 8.06 4.42 -3.88
N SER A 113 8.87 3.42 -3.50
CA SER A 113 10.20 3.67 -2.95
C SER A 113 11.28 3.92 -4.01
N SER A 114 10.92 3.87 -5.30
CA SER A 114 11.80 4.30 -6.38
C SER A 114 11.68 5.82 -6.56
N TYR A 115 12.75 6.57 -6.31
CA TYR A 115 12.79 8.03 -6.52
C TYR A 115 12.65 8.46 -7.99
N ILE A 116 12.62 7.49 -8.92
CA ILE A 116 12.62 7.71 -10.37
C ILE A 116 11.23 7.47 -10.96
N ASN A 117 10.44 6.55 -10.38
CA ASN A 117 9.10 6.23 -10.84
C ASN A 117 8.13 6.42 -9.66
N CYS A 118 7.25 7.40 -9.80
CA CYS A 118 6.11 7.60 -8.90
C CYS A 118 5.03 6.57 -9.21
N VAL A 119 4.15 6.29 -8.24
CA VAL A 119 2.99 5.42 -8.48
C VAL A 119 2.14 6.04 -9.58
N ARG A 120 2.25 5.50 -10.78
CA ARG A 120 1.33 5.82 -11.87
C ARG A 120 0.11 4.94 -11.70
N LEU A 121 -0.90 5.51 -11.06
CA LEU A 121 -2.26 5.03 -11.18
C LEU A 121 -2.80 5.64 -12.47
N ASN A 122 -2.48 5.07 -13.63
CA ASN A 122 -3.03 5.57 -14.89
C ASN A 122 -4.49 5.12 -15.00
N PHE A 123 -5.39 6.03 -14.66
CA PHE A 123 -6.83 5.81 -14.60
C PHE A 123 -7.55 6.05 -15.94
N ASP A 124 -6.82 6.39 -17.00
CA ASP A 124 -7.38 6.63 -18.34
C ASP A 124 -7.80 5.32 -19.04
N ASP A 125 -7.49 4.14 -18.48
CA ASP A 125 -7.88 2.84 -19.03
C ASP A 125 -9.32 2.46 -18.59
N PRO A 126 -10.27 2.23 -19.51
CA PRO A 126 -11.61 1.77 -19.17
C PRO A 126 -11.67 0.37 -18.52
N LEU A 127 -10.57 -0.41 -18.55
CA LEU A 127 -10.43 -1.70 -17.85
C LEU A 127 -9.88 -1.53 -16.42
N PHE A 128 -9.65 -0.30 -15.97
CA PHE A 128 -9.04 -0.03 -14.67
C PHE A 128 -9.92 -0.57 -13.52
N PRO A 129 -9.36 -1.32 -12.56
CA PRO A 129 -10.08 -1.80 -11.40
C PRO A 129 -10.70 -0.64 -10.60
N ASN A 130 -12.00 -0.71 -10.37
CA ASN A 130 -12.71 0.20 -9.47
C ASN A 130 -12.40 -0.15 -8.01
N PHE A 131 -11.16 0.01 -7.57
CA PHE A 131 -10.90 -0.08 -6.14
C PHE A 131 -11.54 1.13 -5.44
N CYS A 132 -12.32 0.83 -4.40
CA CYS A 132 -13.07 1.81 -3.64
C CYS A 132 -13.01 1.44 -2.16
N SER A 133 -13.27 2.41 -1.30
CA SER A 133 -13.43 2.15 0.13
C SER A 133 -14.46 3.08 0.72
N SER A 134 -15.38 2.50 1.48
CA SER A 134 -16.40 3.22 2.26
C SER A 134 -15.97 3.54 3.69
N THR A 135 -14.76 3.16 4.08
CA THR A 135 -14.23 3.36 5.43
C THR A 135 -12.98 4.25 5.44
N LEU A 136 -12.37 4.48 4.28
CA LEU A 136 -11.16 5.29 4.16
C LEU A 136 -11.45 6.76 4.42
N LEU A 137 -10.89 7.30 5.51
CA LEU A 137 -11.01 8.70 5.91
C LEU A 137 -9.80 9.52 5.48
N LYS A 138 -8.63 8.88 5.38
CA LYS A 138 -7.35 9.51 5.06
C LYS A 138 -6.56 8.70 4.04
N LEU A 139 -6.21 9.33 2.94
CA LEU A 139 -5.32 8.81 1.91
C LEU A 139 -4.09 9.72 1.79
N ILE A 140 -2.91 9.13 1.94
CA ILE A 140 -1.63 9.77 1.61
C ILE A 140 -1.00 8.98 0.48
N ILE A 141 -0.67 9.63 -0.63
CA ILE A 141 -0.12 8.94 -1.80
C ILE A 141 0.91 9.80 -2.53
N SER A 142 1.94 9.16 -3.07
CA SER A 142 2.78 9.76 -4.10
C SER A 142 2.26 9.43 -5.49
N VAL A 143 2.00 10.45 -6.31
CA VAL A 143 1.53 10.26 -7.69
C VAL A 143 2.43 11.00 -8.68
N HIS A 144 2.26 10.68 -9.96
CA HIS A 144 3.05 11.27 -11.04
C HIS A 144 2.47 12.59 -11.56
N SER A 145 1.14 12.68 -11.65
CA SER A 145 0.45 13.85 -12.20
C SER A 145 -0.73 14.28 -11.34
N PHE A 146 -1.16 15.53 -11.54
CA PHE A 146 -2.37 16.04 -10.91
C PHE A 146 -3.64 15.32 -11.43
N ASP A 147 -3.65 14.87 -12.68
CA ASP A 147 -4.80 14.16 -13.26
C ASP A 147 -5.04 12.82 -12.53
N ASP A 148 -3.97 12.10 -12.16
CA ASP A 148 -4.07 10.91 -11.31
C ASP A 148 -4.81 11.19 -9.98
N CYS A 149 -4.68 12.42 -9.45
CA CYS A 149 -5.38 12.84 -8.24
C CYS A 149 -6.88 12.98 -8.46
N LEU A 150 -7.28 13.56 -9.58
CA LEU A 150 -8.69 13.82 -9.89
C LEU A 150 -9.47 12.51 -10.02
N TYR A 151 -8.84 11.50 -10.60
CA TYR A 151 -9.44 10.17 -10.71
C TYR A 151 -9.61 9.46 -9.38
N LEU A 152 -8.70 9.65 -8.42
CA LEU A 152 -8.88 9.15 -7.05
C LEU A 152 -10.05 9.83 -6.33
N LEU A 153 -10.47 11.02 -6.78
CA LEU A 153 -11.53 11.82 -6.17
C LEU A 153 -12.87 11.72 -6.91
N ASP A 154 -13.03 10.79 -7.84
CA ASP A 154 -14.24 10.65 -8.68
C ASP A 154 -15.46 10.05 -7.94
N GLY A 155 -15.39 9.90 -6.62
CA GLY A 155 -16.45 9.36 -5.77
C GLY A 155 -16.20 7.94 -5.26
N ARG A 156 -15.06 7.33 -5.58
CA ARG A 156 -14.66 6.00 -5.06
C ARG A 156 -14.34 5.96 -3.56
N PHE A 157 -14.16 7.10 -2.91
CA PHE A 157 -13.93 7.22 -1.46
C PHE A 157 -14.89 8.24 -0.86
N ASP A 158 -16.13 7.83 -0.61
CA ASP A 158 -17.22 8.69 -0.15
C ASP A 158 -17.01 9.28 1.24
N GLN A 159 -16.23 8.60 2.10
CA GLN A 159 -15.87 9.07 3.45
C GLN A 159 -14.52 9.79 3.52
N LEU A 160 -13.83 10.01 2.40
CA LEU A 160 -12.50 10.62 2.40
C LEU A 160 -12.56 12.07 2.88
N HIS A 161 -11.88 12.36 3.98
CA HIS A 161 -11.79 13.71 4.56
C HIS A 161 -10.43 14.34 4.36
N THR A 162 -9.37 13.53 4.29
CA THR A 162 -8.00 14.00 4.12
C THR A 162 -7.37 13.30 2.95
N PHE A 163 -6.99 14.09 1.94
CA PHE A 163 -6.22 13.61 0.80
C PHE A 163 -4.92 14.39 0.72
N HIS A 164 -3.81 13.72 1.00
CA HIS A 164 -2.48 14.29 0.88
C HIS A 164 -1.78 13.65 -0.30
N VAL A 165 -1.39 14.48 -1.25
CA VAL A 165 -0.66 14.05 -2.43
C VAL A 165 0.74 14.61 -2.37
N ASP A 166 1.71 13.72 -2.47
CA ASP A 166 3.08 14.09 -2.78
C ASP A 166 3.28 13.96 -4.30
N LEU A 167 3.35 15.11 -4.98
CA LEU A 167 3.65 15.14 -6.40
C LEU A 167 5.15 14.93 -6.54
N ALA A 168 5.53 13.71 -6.92
CA ALA A 168 6.92 13.43 -7.16
C ALA A 168 7.37 14.32 -8.32
N ASN A 169 8.33 15.21 -8.04
CA ASN A 169 8.96 16.06 -9.03
C ASN A 169 9.48 15.16 -10.13
N THR A 170 8.78 15.15 -11.27
CA THR A 170 9.32 14.56 -12.48
C THR A 170 10.56 15.37 -12.80
N TRP A 171 11.71 14.80 -12.48
CA TRP A 171 12.98 15.33 -12.95
C TRP A 171 12.89 15.27 -14.47
N CYS A 172 12.56 16.40 -15.11
CA CYS A 172 12.52 16.53 -16.55
C CYS A 172 13.99 16.69 -16.99
N PRO A 173 14.65 15.64 -17.49
CA PRO A 173 16.08 15.72 -17.81
C PRO A 173 16.33 16.56 -19.07
N ASP A 174 15.26 17.00 -19.76
CA ASP A 174 15.33 17.63 -21.07
C ASP A 174 15.50 19.16 -21.02
N GLU A 175 15.41 19.80 -19.85
CA GLU A 175 15.67 21.25 -19.76
C GLU A 175 17.16 21.64 -19.64
N ILE A 176 18.09 20.67 -19.51
CA ILE A 176 19.55 20.94 -19.45
C ILE A 176 20.28 20.53 -20.75
N LYS A 177 19.63 20.69 -21.91
CA LYS A 177 20.33 20.54 -23.21
C LYS A 177 20.48 21.84 -24.02
N ASN A 178 20.06 22.99 -23.49
CA ASN A 178 20.14 24.27 -24.21
C ASN A 178 20.65 25.45 -23.33
N GLN A 179 21.76 25.27 -22.60
CA GLN A 179 22.58 26.38 -22.11
C GLN A 179 24.06 26.14 -22.38
#